data_AF-A0A1H7IVZ1-F1
#
_entry.id   AF-A0A1H7IVZ1-F1
#
_cell.length_a   1.000
_cell.length_b   1.000
_cell.length_c   1.000
_cell.angle_alpha   90.00
_cell.angle_beta   90.00
_cell.angle_gamma   90.00
#
_symmetry.space_group_name_H-M   'P 1'
#
loop_
_entity.id
_entity.type
_entity.pdbx_description
1 polymer ?
#
loop_
_entity_poly.entity_id
_entity_poly.type
_entity_poly.pdbx_seq_one_letter_code
_entity_poly.pdbx_strand_id
1 'polypeptide(L)'
;MTSRIFLILLATVGLLASCAHIEPHPMDMTSAIRNAKSGADHYALARHYEDAAKSMQAKADQQKKMLTEYQDHGYYYGRQTEDLIEHSQALARVYEEAANANMNLAHYHRRLADDVKQ
;
A
#
# COMPACT_ATOMS: atom_id res chain seq x y z
N MET A 1 29.41 17.36 -31.03
CA MET A 1 29.38 17.02 -29.59
C MET A 1 28.04 17.33 -28.91
N THR A 2 27.21 18.21 -29.44
CA THR A 2 25.92 18.64 -28.85
C THR A 2 24.78 17.61 -28.96
N SER A 3 24.73 16.81 -30.04
CA SER A 3 23.66 15.82 -30.27
C SER A 3 23.74 14.59 -29.34
N ARG A 4 24.95 14.15 -28.96
CA ARG A 4 25.13 13.03 -28.02
C ARG A 4 24.79 13.42 -26.57
N ILE A 5 25.08 14.66 -26.19
CA ILE A 5 24.72 15.19 -24.87
C ILE A 5 23.19 15.30 -24.74
N PHE A 6 22.50 15.74 -25.81
CA PHE A 6 21.04 15.79 -25.85
C PHE A 6 20.38 14.42 -25.65
N LEU A 7 20.94 13.35 -26.23
CA LEU A 7 20.42 11.99 -26.08
C LEU A 7 20.63 11.42 -24.67
N ILE A 8 21.75 11.78 -24.01
CA ILE A 8 22.04 11.37 -22.62
C ILE A 8 21.10 12.11 -21.64
N LEU A 9 20.82 13.39 -21.89
CA LEU A 9 19.91 14.20 -21.07
C LEU A 9 18.44 13.73 -21.19
N LEU A 10 18.03 13.24 -22.35
CA LEU A 10 16.68 12.70 -22.57
C LEU A 10 16.47 11.35 -21.84
N ALA A 11 17.52 10.54 -21.74
CA ALA A 11 17.47 9.25 -21.07
C ALA A 11 17.30 9.36 -19.54
N THR A 12 17.82 10.42 -18.92
CA THR A 12 17.68 10.63 -17.46
C THR A 12 16.30 11.15 -17.05
N VAL A 13 15.58 11.84 -17.94
CA VAL A 13 14.22 12.35 -17.66
C VAL A 13 13.16 11.24 -17.71
N GLY A 14 13.38 10.19 -18.52
CA GLY A 14 12.47 9.04 -18.60
C GLY A 14 12.38 8.20 -17.32
N LEU A 15 13.36 8.30 -16.41
CA LEU A 15 13.40 7.51 -15.19
C LEU A 15 12.53 8.08 -14.05
N LEU A 16 12.08 9.34 -14.16
CA LEU A 16 11.24 9.99 -13.14
C LEU A 16 9.74 9.77 -13.35
N ALA A 17 9.32 9.14 -14.46
CA ALA A 17 7.91 8.88 -14.76
C ALA A 17 7.31 7.65 -14.04
N SER A 18 8.10 6.89 -13.28
CA SER A 18 7.64 5.61 -12.69
C SER A 18 6.88 5.72 -11.37
N CYS A 19 6.65 6.94 -10.84
CA CYS A 19 5.89 7.16 -9.61
C CYS A 19 4.51 7.77 -9.86
N ALA A 20 3.93 7.60 -11.04
CA ALA A 20 2.48 7.71 -11.17
C ALA A 20 1.89 6.44 -10.54
N HIS A 21 1.73 6.43 -9.22
CA HIS A 21 0.82 5.49 -8.57
C HIS A 21 -0.56 5.82 -9.15
N ILE A 22 -0.98 5.07 -10.17
CA ILE A 22 -2.35 5.09 -10.65
C ILE A 22 -3.14 4.50 -9.48
N GLU A 23 -3.51 5.34 -8.52
CA GLU A 23 -4.58 4.97 -7.62
C GLU A 23 -5.79 4.73 -8.51
N PRO A 24 -6.35 3.51 -8.50
CA PRO A 24 -7.63 3.27 -9.15
C PRO A 24 -8.61 4.36 -8.67
N HIS A 25 -9.45 4.87 -9.58
CA HIS A 25 -10.49 5.82 -9.19
C HIS A 25 -11.16 5.34 -7.88
N PRO A 26 -11.24 6.20 -6.85
CA PRO A 26 -11.67 5.76 -5.53
C PRO A 26 -13.06 5.13 -5.65
N MET A 27 -13.14 3.85 -5.29
CA MET A 27 -14.41 3.14 -5.24
C MET A 27 -15.24 3.73 -4.09
N ASP A 28 -16.48 4.13 -4.35
CA ASP A 28 -17.42 4.44 -3.26
C ASP A 28 -17.75 3.14 -2.53
N MET A 29 -17.00 2.86 -1.48
CA MET A 29 -17.11 1.61 -0.71
C MET A 29 -18.48 1.45 -0.08
N THR A 30 -19.14 2.54 0.33
CA THR A 30 -20.48 2.45 0.93
C THR A 30 -21.48 1.95 -0.09
N SER A 31 -21.47 2.53 -1.29
CA SER A 31 -22.33 2.10 -2.38
C SER A 31 -21.95 0.71 -2.89
N ALA A 32 -20.66 0.43 -3.07
CA ALA A 32 -20.17 -0.84 -3.60
C ALA A 32 -20.52 -2.02 -2.67
N ILE A 33 -20.34 -1.89 -1.36
CA ILE A 33 -20.71 -2.93 -0.39
C ILE A 33 -22.22 -3.14 -0.36
N ARG A 34 -23.01 -2.05 -0.32
CA ARG A 34 -24.48 -2.12 -0.25
C ARG A 34 -25.10 -2.73 -1.50
N ASN A 35 -24.52 -2.46 -2.67
CA ASN A 35 -25.09 -2.84 -3.96
C ASN A 35 -24.49 -4.12 -4.55
N ALA A 36 -23.48 -4.73 -3.92
CA ALA A 36 -22.88 -5.96 -4.42
C ALA A 36 -23.88 -7.11 -4.38
N LYS A 37 -24.27 -7.60 -5.56
CA LYS A 37 -25.26 -8.68 -5.72
C LYS A 37 -24.78 -9.78 -6.66
N SER A 38 -23.89 -9.46 -7.57
CA SER A 38 -23.32 -10.41 -8.53
C SER A 38 -21.94 -10.89 -8.09
N GLY A 39 -21.51 -12.04 -8.63
CA GLY A 39 -20.14 -12.49 -8.41
C GLY A 39 -19.10 -11.49 -8.92
N ALA A 40 -19.40 -10.74 -9.99
CA ALA A 40 -18.53 -9.68 -10.49
C ALA A 40 -18.37 -8.53 -9.48
N ASP A 41 -19.45 -8.12 -8.80
CA ASP A 41 -19.39 -7.07 -7.76
C ASP A 41 -18.53 -7.52 -6.59
N HIS A 42 -18.71 -8.76 -6.13
CA HIS A 42 -17.91 -9.32 -5.04
C HIS A 42 -16.44 -9.50 -5.43
N TYR A 43 -16.10 -9.89 -6.66
CA TYR A 43 -14.69 -9.85 -7.09
C TYR A 43 -14.11 -8.45 -7.18
N ALA A 44 -14.92 -7.43 -7.52
CA ALA A 44 -14.46 -6.05 -7.52
C ALA A 44 -14.10 -5.60 -6.09
N LEU A 45 -14.95 -5.90 -5.11
CA LEU A 45 -14.67 -5.66 -3.69
C LEU A 45 -13.45 -6.46 -3.22
N ALA A 46 -13.32 -7.73 -3.63
CA ALA A 46 -12.17 -8.56 -3.27
C ALA A 46 -10.85 -7.96 -3.76
N ARG A 47 -10.81 -7.50 -5.02
CA ARG A 47 -9.62 -6.84 -5.58
C ARG A 47 -9.29 -5.54 -4.85
N HIS A 48 -10.29 -4.70 -4.57
CA HIS A 48 -10.09 -3.47 -3.83
C HIS A 48 -9.45 -3.73 -2.45
N TYR A 49 -9.99 -4.68 -1.68
CA TYR A 49 -9.45 -5.03 -0.38
C TYR A 49 -8.05 -5.68 -0.48
N GLU A 50 -7.78 -6.46 -1.53
CA GLU A 50 -6.45 -7.02 -1.77
C GLU A 50 -5.41 -5.92 -2.03
N ASP A 51 -5.76 -4.90 -2.82
CA ASP A 51 -4.90 -3.76 -3.11
C ASP A 51 -4.70 -2.88 -1.87
N ALA A 52 -5.76 -2.67 -1.08
CA ALA A 52 -5.67 -1.99 0.22
C ALA A 52 -4.75 -2.76 1.18
N ALA A 53 -4.83 -4.10 1.23
CA ALA A 53 -3.95 -4.92 2.04
C ALA A 53 -2.47 -4.75 1.65
N LYS A 54 -2.16 -4.79 0.34
CA LYS A 54 -0.81 -4.57 -0.19
C LYS A 54 -0.29 -3.17 0.16
N SER A 55 -1.15 -2.14 0.06
CA SER A 55 -0.80 -0.77 0.44
C SER A 55 -0.47 -0.66 1.92
N MET A 56 -1.26 -1.29 2.80
CA MET A 56 -0.98 -1.31 4.23
C MET A 56 0.31 -2.07 4.54
N GLN A 57 0.57 -3.21 3.89
CA GLN A 57 1.81 -3.95 4.06
C GLN A 57 3.03 -3.12 3.66
N ALA A 58 2.96 -2.39 2.53
CA ALA A 58 4.04 -1.50 2.11
C ALA A 58 4.32 -0.40 3.14
N LYS A 59 3.28 0.16 3.78
CA LYS A 59 3.43 1.12 4.88
C LYS A 59 4.04 0.48 6.11
N ALA A 60 3.64 -0.73 6.48
CA ALA A 60 4.26 -1.48 7.58
C ALA A 60 5.76 -1.69 7.35
N ASP A 61 6.14 -2.10 6.14
CA ASP A 61 7.54 -2.33 5.77
C ASP A 61 8.36 -1.03 5.79
N GLN A 62 7.76 0.09 5.40
CA GLN A 62 8.40 1.41 5.53
C GLN A 62 8.64 1.76 7.00
N GLN A 63 7.65 1.55 7.88
CA GLN A 63 7.80 1.82 9.32
C GLN A 63 8.86 0.93 9.96
N LYS A 64 8.96 -0.35 9.56
CA LYS A 64 10.04 -1.25 10.01
C LYS A 64 11.42 -0.76 9.58
N LYS A 65 11.57 -0.23 8.36
CA LYS A 65 12.84 0.37 7.92
C LYS A 65 13.22 1.58 8.76
N MET A 66 12.26 2.45 9.08
CA MET A 66 12.50 3.60 9.96
C MET A 66 12.84 3.16 11.38
N LEU A 67 12.15 2.14 11.90
CA LEU A 67 12.47 1.53 13.20
C LEU A 67 13.92 1.06 13.24
N THR A 68 14.39 0.32 12.23
CA THR A 68 15.79 -0.10 12.13
C THR A 68 16.74 1.09 12.07
N GLU A 69 16.43 2.13 11.29
CA GLU A 69 17.24 3.35 11.24
C GLU A 69 17.35 4.03 12.61
N TYR A 70 16.25 4.16 13.34
CA TYR A 70 16.26 4.78 14.66
C TYR A 70 16.98 3.93 15.72
N GLN A 71 16.91 2.61 15.60
CA GLN A 71 17.64 1.68 16.47
C GLN A 71 19.15 1.71 16.21
N ASP A 72 19.56 1.70 14.94
CA ASP A 72 20.98 1.64 14.55
C ASP A 72 21.67 3.01 14.65
N HIS A 73 20.93 4.08 14.39
CA HIS A 73 21.46 5.44 14.27
C HIS A 73 20.81 6.45 15.24
N GLY A 74 20.35 5.99 16.41
CA GLY A 74 19.70 6.83 17.41
C GLY A 74 20.46 8.12 17.79
N TYR A 75 21.80 8.09 17.73
CA TYR A 75 22.63 9.27 18.01
C TYR A 75 22.36 10.47 17.07
N TYR A 76 21.82 10.26 15.86
CA TYR A 76 21.41 11.36 14.97
C TYR A 76 20.14 12.08 15.44
N TYR A 77 19.27 11.39 16.20
CA TYR A 77 17.95 11.89 16.60
C TYR A 77 17.93 12.34 18.08
N GLY A 78 18.97 12.00 18.83
CA GLY A 78 19.19 12.47 20.19
C GLY A 78 18.03 12.09 21.11
N ARG A 79 17.46 13.08 21.80
CA ARG A 79 16.44 12.87 22.83
C ARG A 79 15.10 12.35 22.31
N GLN A 80 14.86 12.41 21.00
CA GLN A 80 13.62 11.96 20.36
C GLN A 80 13.67 10.50 19.90
N THR A 81 14.83 9.85 19.98
CA THR A 81 15.04 8.50 19.44
C THR A 81 14.06 7.47 19.99
N GLU A 82 13.83 7.47 21.30
CA GLU A 82 12.94 6.51 21.96
C GLU A 82 11.49 6.68 21.48
N ASP A 83 10.99 7.91 21.44
CA ASP A 83 9.66 8.23 20.90
C ASP A 83 9.52 7.79 19.43
N LEU A 84 10.56 7.98 18.60
CA LEU A 84 10.56 7.59 17.20
C LEU A 84 10.55 6.06 17.01
N ILE A 85 11.29 5.33 17.86
CA ILE A 85 11.28 3.87 17.91
C ILE A 85 9.89 3.37 18.26
N GLU A 86 9.31 3.85 19.37
CA GLU A 86 7.99 3.43 19.84
C GLU A 86 6.90 3.73 18.80
N HIS A 87 6.95 4.93 18.21
CA HIS A 87 5.99 5.35 17.19
C HIS A 87 6.07 4.48 15.94
N SER A 88 7.27 4.22 15.44
CA SER A 88 7.47 3.39 14.24
C SER A 88 7.06 1.94 14.46
N GLN A 89 7.36 1.40 15.65
CA GLN A 89 6.93 0.07 16.04
C GLN A 89 5.40 -0.02 16.13
N ALA A 90 4.74 0.96 16.74
CA ALA A 90 3.28 1.01 16.83
C ALA A 90 2.63 1.13 15.44
N LEU A 91 3.13 2.02 14.58
CA LEU A 91 2.61 2.17 13.22
C LEU A 91 2.83 0.92 12.37
N ALA A 92 4.01 0.28 12.46
CA ALA A 92 4.27 -0.97 11.75
C ALA A 92 3.19 -2.02 12.11
N ARG A 93 2.93 -2.21 13.41
CA ARG A 93 1.90 -3.13 13.89
C ARG A 93 0.50 -2.76 13.40
N VAL A 94 0.09 -1.50 13.51
CA VAL A 94 -1.23 -1.04 13.07
C VAL A 94 -1.43 -1.31 11.57
N TYR A 95 -0.40 -1.06 10.76
CA TYR A 95 -0.47 -1.33 9.33
C TYR A 95 -0.49 -2.83 9.00
N GLU A 96 0.22 -3.69 9.75
CA GLU A 96 0.11 -5.14 9.60
C GLU A 96 -1.29 -5.66 9.96
N GLU A 97 -1.86 -5.18 11.06
CA GLU A 97 -3.22 -5.51 11.48
C GLU A 97 -4.24 -5.07 10.41
N ALA A 98 -4.06 -3.86 9.84
CA ALA A 98 -4.88 -3.38 8.74
C ALA A 98 -4.69 -4.21 7.46
N ALA A 99 -3.46 -4.61 7.12
CA ALA A 99 -3.19 -5.46 5.96
C ALA A 99 -3.92 -6.81 6.09
N ASN A 100 -3.83 -7.44 7.26
CA ASN A 100 -4.51 -8.70 7.55
C ASN A 100 -6.04 -8.56 7.49
N ALA A 101 -6.60 -7.50 8.08
CA ALA A 101 -8.04 -7.26 8.06
C ALA A 101 -8.55 -7.08 6.62
N ASN A 102 -7.84 -6.30 5.80
CA ASN A 102 -8.19 -6.11 4.39
C ASN A 102 -8.06 -7.43 3.60
N MET A 103 -7.01 -8.22 3.82
CA MET A 103 -6.87 -9.51 3.14
C MET A 103 -8.00 -10.49 3.52
N ASN A 104 -8.43 -10.49 4.78
CA ASN A 104 -9.56 -11.30 5.23
C ASN A 104 -10.87 -10.89 4.54
N LEU A 105 -11.11 -9.58 4.38
CA LEU A 105 -12.26 -9.07 3.63
C LEU A 105 -12.17 -9.45 2.14
N ALA A 106 -10.97 -9.40 1.56
CA ALA A 106 -10.74 -9.83 0.19
C ALA A 106 -11.10 -11.32 -0.02
N HIS A 107 -10.66 -12.19 0.91
CA HIS A 107 -11.01 -13.61 0.88
C HIS A 107 -12.51 -13.85 1.09
N TYR A 108 -13.14 -13.13 2.01
CA TYR A 108 -14.58 -13.20 2.25
C TYR A 108 -15.37 -12.89 0.97
N HIS A 109 -15.04 -11.78 0.30
CA HIS A 109 -15.71 -11.40 -0.94
C HIS A 109 -15.42 -12.36 -2.10
N ARG A 110 -14.22 -12.96 -2.19
CA ARG A 110 -13.95 -14.03 -3.17
C ARG A 110 -14.88 -15.23 -2.99
N ARG A 111 -15.10 -15.67 -1.74
CA ARG A 111 -16.03 -16.77 -1.45
C ARG A 111 -17.46 -16.42 -1.85
N LEU A 112 -17.95 -15.23 -1.47
CA LEU A 112 -19.28 -14.77 -1.91
C LEU A 112 -19.40 -14.72 -3.44
N ALA A 113 -18.34 -14.31 -4.15
CA ALA A 113 -18.33 -14.27 -5.59
C ALA A 113 -18.45 -15.66 -6.24
N ASP A 114 -17.84 -16.67 -5.62
CA ASP A 114 -17.89 -18.06 -6.07
C ASP A 114 -19.24 -18.71 -5.74
N ASP A 115 -19.84 -18.35 -4.60
CA ASP A 115 -21.16 -18.85 -4.17
C ASP A 115 -22.30 -18.29 -5.03
N VAL A 116 -22.26 -17.01 -5.41
CA VAL A 116 -23.28 -16.37 -6.26
C VAL A 116 -23.30 -16.90 -7.71
N LYS A 117 -22.24 -17.59 -8.14
CA LYS A 117 -22.18 -18.22 -9.48
C LYS A 117 -22.89 -19.58 -9.55
N GLN A 118 -23.23 -20.18 -8.41
CA GLN A 118 -23.95 -21.45 -8.33
C GLN A 118 -25.46 -21.21 -8.25
#